data_AF-A0A9X5I3I6-F1
#
_entry.id   AF-A0A9X5I3I6-F1
#
_cell.length_a   1.000
_cell.length_b   1.000
_cell.length_c   1.000
_cell.angle_alpha   90.00
_cell.angle_beta   90.00
_cell.angle_gamma   90.00
#
_symmetry.space_group_name_H-M   'P 1'
#
loop_
_entity.id
_entity.type
_entity.pdbx_description
1 polymer ?
#
loop_
_entity_poly.entity_id
_entity_poly.type
_entity_poly.pdbx_seq_one_letter_code
_entity_poly.pdbx_strand_id
1 'polypeptide(L)'
;MNDLELLSDKLSNQLTLPISEESLAEIDSDLLFIGIYRKNDRSTFEYLQRKPLWSKIEAVQRNQVYFVDFHTWYGFDFLSAHAVLNDIEKSLVKTP
;
A
#
# COMPACT_ATOMS: atom_id res chain seq x y z
N MET A 1 -21.53 20.38 -9.37
CA MET A 1 -20.17 19.94 -9.07
C MET A 1 -19.95 20.34 -7.62
N ASN A 2 -19.97 19.38 -6.70
CA ASN A 2 -20.03 19.68 -5.26
C ASN A 2 -18.65 20.11 -4.79
N ASP A 3 -18.55 21.28 -4.16
CA ASP A 3 -17.30 21.80 -3.60
C ASP A 3 -16.63 20.84 -2.59
N LEU A 4 -17.40 19.89 -2.04
CA LEU A 4 -16.93 18.81 -1.17
C LEU A 4 -16.02 17.78 -1.89
N GLU A 5 -16.23 17.58 -3.19
CA GLU A 5 -15.46 16.65 -4.04
C GLU A 5 -14.08 17.24 -4.38
N LEU A 6 -14.01 18.58 -4.54
CA LEU A 6 -12.76 19.30 -4.76
C LEU A 6 -11.89 19.35 -3.49
N LEU A 7 -12.52 19.37 -2.32
CA LEU A 7 -11.82 19.31 -1.03
C LEU A 7 -11.27 17.91 -0.74
N SER A 8 -11.95 16.83 -1.18
CA SER A 8 -11.46 15.47 -0.96
C SER A 8 -10.20 15.16 -1.76
N ASP A 9 -10.12 15.58 -3.03
CA ASP A 9 -8.93 15.32 -3.86
C ASP A 9 -7.71 16.10 -3.37
N LYS A 10 -7.91 17.36 -2.98
CA LYS A 10 -6.84 18.20 -2.44
C LYS A 10 -6.32 17.68 -1.10
N LEU A 11 -7.21 17.19 -0.22
CA LEU A 11 -6.82 16.59 1.06
C LEU A 11 -6.17 15.22 0.86
N SER A 12 -6.69 14.40 -0.05
CA SER A 12 -6.12 13.12 -0.48
C SER A 12 -4.68 13.27 -0.96
N ASN A 13 -4.41 14.27 -1.81
CA ASN A 13 -3.06 14.54 -2.32
C ASN A 13 -2.10 15.08 -1.25
N GLN A 14 -2.58 15.49 -0.07
CA GLN A 14 -1.72 15.80 1.07
C GLN A 14 -1.45 14.60 1.98
N LEU A 15 -2.33 13.60 1.95
CA LEU A 15 -2.22 12.37 2.76
C LEU A 15 -1.57 11.21 2.01
N THR A 16 -1.45 11.32 0.69
CA THR A 16 -0.89 10.29 -0.20
C THR A 16 0.20 10.89 -1.07
N LEU A 17 1.26 10.10 -1.29
CA LEU A 17 2.32 10.44 -2.24
C LEU A 17 2.14 9.55 -3.46
N PRO A 18 1.65 10.07 -4.61
CA PRO A 18 1.56 9.28 -5.82
C PRO A 18 2.98 8.89 -6.26
N ILE A 19 3.17 7.59 -6.55
CA ILE A 19 4.45 7.04 -7.02
C ILE A 19 4.36 6.76 -8.52
N SER A 20 5.35 7.25 -9.28
CA SER A 20 5.52 6.90 -10.70
C SER A 20 6.02 5.47 -10.86
N GLU A 21 5.66 4.80 -11.96
CA GLU A 21 6.19 3.47 -12.31
C GLU A 21 7.73 3.45 -12.37
N GLU A 22 8.35 4.53 -12.82
CA GLU A 22 9.80 4.65 -12.97
C GLU A 22 10.52 4.68 -11.61
N SER A 23 9.85 5.21 -10.59
CA SER A 23 10.35 5.30 -9.21
C SER A 23 10.14 4.02 -8.40
N LEU A 24 9.54 2.96 -8.97
CA LEU A 24 9.34 1.70 -8.23
C LEU A 24 10.65 1.15 -7.68
N ALA A 25 11.74 1.25 -8.46
CA ALA A 25 13.05 0.76 -8.03
C ALA A 25 13.71 1.61 -6.92
N GLU A 26 13.15 2.78 -6.61
CA GLU A 26 13.61 3.66 -5.52
C GLU A 26 12.97 3.28 -4.18
N ILE A 27 12.00 2.36 -4.17
CA ILE A 27 11.39 1.85 -2.94
C ILE A 27 12.42 0.98 -2.21
N ASP A 28 13.04 1.57 -1.20
CA ASP A 28 13.98 0.94 -0.29
C ASP A 28 13.26 0.55 1.01
N SER A 29 12.58 -0.59 1.00
CA SER A 29 11.83 -1.09 2.15
C SER A 29 12.10 -2.56 2.43
N ASP A 30 12.15 -2.91 3.73
CA ASP A 30 12.23 -4.30 4.18
C ASP A 30 10.93 -5.06 3.95
N LEU A 31 9.80 -4.40 4.23
CA LEU A 31 8.44 -4.92 4.07
C LEU A 31 7.64 -3.98 3.18
N LEU A 32 6.73 -4.53 2.38
CA LEU A 32 5.80 -3.74 1.55
C LEU A 32 4.36 -4.19 1.79
N PHE A 33 3.53 -3.27 2.29
CA PHE A 33 2.09 -3.51 2.50
C PHE A 33 1.28 -2.92 1.36
N ILE A 34 0.41 -3.73 0.75
CA ILE A 34 -0.40 -3.37 -0.41
C ILE A 34 -1.88 -3.40 -0.02
N GLY A 35 -2.48 -2.21 0.11
CA GLY A 35 -3.92 -2.05 0.29
C GLY A 35 -4.63 -1.87 -1.05
N ILE A 36 -5.49 -2.81 -1.43
CA ILE A 36 -6.29 -2.70 -2.65
C ILE A 36 -7.64 -2.07 -2.28
N TYR A 37 -7.93 -0.88 -2.82
CA TYR A 37 -9.15 -0.13 -2.47
C TYR A 37 -10.43 -0.92 -2.70
N ARG A 38 -10.55 -1.58 -3.86
CA ARG A 38 -11.67 -2.47 -4.17
C ARG A 38 -11.16 -3.90 -4.19
N LYS A 39 -11.63 -4.75 -3.27
CA LYS A 39 -11.14 -6.12 -3.07
C LYS A 39 -10.98 -6.96 -4.36
N ASN A 40 -11.83 -6.72 -5.36
CA ASN A 40 -11.84 -7.44 -6.64
C ASN A 40 -11.08 -6.73 -7.79
N ASP A 41 -10.52 -5.55 -7.55
CA ASP A 41 -9.81 -4.77 -8.56
C ASP A 41 -8.30 -4.79 -8.29
N ARG A 42 -7.68 -5.92 -8.63
CA ARG A 42 -6.22 -6.11 -8.52
C ARG A 42 -5.47 -5.73 -9.78
N SER A 43 -6.18 -5.22 -10.78
CA SER A 43 -5.68 -5.04 -12.15
C SER A 43 -4.41 -4.18 -12.19
N THR A 44 -4.40 -3.06 -11.46
CA THR A 44 -3.23 -2.18 -11.34
C THR A 44 -2.05 -2.88 -10.67
N PHE A 45 -2.29 -3.59 -9.57
CA PHE A 45 -1.23 -4.32 -8.87
C PHE A 45 -0.62 -5.40 -9.78
N GLU A 46 -1.44 -6.21 -10.43
CA GLU A 46 -0.99 -7.25 -11.36
C GLU A 46 -0.23 -6.66 -12.55
N TYR A 47 -0.64 -5.48 -13.03
CA TYR A 47 0.09 -4.75 -14.06
C TYR A 47 1.48 -4.29 -13.58
N LEU A 48 1.58 -3.73 -12.37
CA LEU A 48 2.86 -3.34 -11.78
C LEU A 48 3.77 -4.55 -11.54
N GLN A 49 3.23 -5.68 -11.07
CA GLN A 49 4.01 -6.90 -10.87
C GLN A 49 4.68 -7.43 -12.14
N ARG A 50 4.10 -7.16 -13.32
CA ARG A 50 4.69 -7.55 -14.61
C ARG A 50 5.81 -6.63 -15.07
N LYS A 51 6.05 -5.50 -14.39
CA LYS A 51 7.09 -4.54 -14.77
C LYS A 51 8.46 -5.01 -14.29
N PRO A 52 9.52 -4.89 -15.12
CA PRO A 52 10.89 -5.22 -14.69
C PRO A 52 11.40 -4.43 -13.48
N LEU A 53 10.85 -3.23 -13.22
CA LEU A 53 11.22 -2.43 -12.05
C LEU A 53 10.64 -2.97 -10.74
N TRP A 54 9.52 -3.71 -10.79
CA TRP A 54 8.93 -4.32 -9.60
C TRP A 54 9.87 -5.33 -8.95
N SER A 55 10.58 -6.13 -9.75
CA SER A 55 11.55 -7.11 -9.25
C SER A 55 12.84 -6.46 -8.70
N LYS A 56 13.01 -5.15 -8.82
CA LYS A 56 14.15 -4.42 -8.25
C LYS A 56 13.92 -4.00 -6.80
N ILE A 57 12.68 -4.03 -6.31
CA ILE A 57 12.33 -3.64 -4.94
C ILE A 57 12.86 -4.71 -3.97
N GLU A 58 13.55 -4.31 -2.90
CA GLU A 58 14.17 -5.26 -1.96
C GLU A 58 13.12 -6.16 -1.30
N ALA A 59 12.03 -5.60 -0.76
CA ALA A 59 10.92 -6.37 -0.18
C ALA A 59 10.33 -7.40 -1.17
N VAL A 60 10.29 -7.10 -2.48
CA VAL A 60 9.80 -8.04 -3.49
C VAL A 60 10.76 -9.21 -3.65
N GLN A 61 12.06 -8.94 -3.73
CA GLN A 61 13.10 -9.98 -3.86
C GLN A 61 13.12 -10.93 -2.65
N ARG A 62 12.83 -10.39 -1.45
CA ARG A 62 12.78 -11.14 -0.19
C ARG A 62 11.42 -11.77 0.10
N ASN A 63 10.47 -11.69 -0.84
CA ASN A 63 9.09 -12.17 -0.68
C ASN A 63 8.41 -11.59 0.58
N GLN A 64 8.68 -10.33 0.89
CA GLN A 64 8.15 -9.56 2.02
C GLN A 64 7.05 -8.58 1.57
N VAL A 65 6.16 -9.03 0.68
CA VAL A 65 5.02 -8.25 0.18
C VAL A 65 3.73 -8.80 0.76
N TYR A 66 2.96 -7.97 1.45
CA TYR A 66 1.77 -8.39 2.18
C TYR A 66 0.55 -7.60 1.70
N PHE A 67 -0.53 -8.31 1.39
CA PHE A 67 -1.82 -7.66 1.19
C PHE A 67 -2.46 -7.35 2.53
N VAL A 68 -3.01 -6.14 2.63
CA VAL A 68 -3.73 -5.66 3.80
C VAL A 68 -5.12 -5.21 3.42
N ASP A 69 -6.01 -5.14 4.42
CA ASP A 69 -7.32 -4.55 4.21
C ASP A 69 -7.18 -3.02 4.10
N PHE A 70 -7.48 -2.48 2.92
CA PHE A 70 -7.30 -1.04 2.65
C PHE A 70 -8.14 -0.19 3.60
N HIS A 71 -9.40 -0.56 3.86
CA HIS A 71 -10.29 0.26 4.69
C HIS A 71 -9.82 0.31 6.14
N THR A 72 -9.23 -0.78 6.63
CA THR A 72 -8.58 -0.84 7.94
C THR A 72 -7.32 0.04 7.98
N TRP A 73 -6.44 -0.07 6.99
CA TRP A 73 -5.18 0.69 6.95
C TRP A 73 -5.34 2.18 6.61
N TYR A 74 -6.45 2.54 5.97
CA TYR A 74 -6.87 3.92 5.72
C TYR A 74 -7.89 4.42 6.76
N GLY A 75 -8.15 3.63 7.82
CA GLY A 75 -9.05 3.97 8.91
C GLY A 75 -8.36 4.82 9.98
N PHE A 76 -9.05 5.86 10.46
CA PHE A 76 -8.52 6.81 11.44
C PHE A 76 -9.09 6.62 12.87
N ASP A 77 -9.66 5.44 13.15
CA ASP A 77 -10.23 5.08 14.44
C ASP A 77 -9.36 4.08 15.23
N PHE A 78 -9.69 3.89 16.51
CA PHE A 78 -8.88 3.04 17.41
C PHE A 78 -8.96 1.54 17.08
N LEU A 79 -10.04 1.06 16.46
CA LEU A 79 -10.14 -0.34 16.04
C LEU A 79 -9.24 -0.58 14.84
N SER A 80 -9.26 0.35 13.88
CA SER A 80 -8.39 0.35 12.71
C SER A 80 -6.91 0.39 13.13
N ALA A 81 -6.53 1.31 14.03
CA ALA A 81 -5.16 1.40 14.53
C ALA A 81 -4.69 0.09 15.21
N HIS A 82 -5.56 -0.53 16.03
CA HIS A 82 -5.23 -1.80 16.68
C HIS A 82 -5.07 -2.95 15.67
N ALA A 83 -5.91 -3.00 14.63
CA ALA A 83 -5.81 -4.00 13.59
C ALA A 83 -4.54 -3.84 12.73
N VAL A 84 -4.14 -2.61 12.40
CA VAL A 84 -2.87 -2.31 11.70
C VAL A 84 -1.67 -2.82 12.51
N LEU A 85 -1.64 -2.55 13.82
CA LEU A 85 -0.58 -3.06 14.69
C LEU A 85 -0.50 -4.60 14.70
N ASN A 86 -1.65 -5.28 14.74
CA ASN A 86 -1.71 -6.74 14.67
C ASN A 86 -1.18 -7.28 13.33
N ASP A 87 -1.44 -6.60 12.20
CA ASP A 87 -0.92 -7.00 10.89
C ASP A 87 0.60 -6.82 10.82
N ILE A 88 1.12 -5.71 11.35
CA ILE A 88 2.56 -5.45 11.44
C ILE A 88 3.25 -6.51 12.30
N GLU A 89 2.75 -6.77 13.51
CA GLU A 89 3.33 -7.79 14.41
C GLU A 89 3.41 -9.16 13.74
N LYS A 90 2.32 -9.60 13.08
CA LYS A 90 2.30 -10.87 12.34
C LYS A 90 3.30 -10.90 11.18
N SER A 91 3.57 -9.78 10.54
CA SER A 91 4.55 -9.71 9.44
C SER A 91 5.97 -9.87 9.96
N LEU A 92 6.30 -9.25 11.11
CA LEU A 92 7.63 -9.30 11.72
C LEU A 92 7.98 -10.70 12.27
N VAL A 93 7.00 -11.42 12.83
CA VAL A 93 7.23 -12.80 13.34
C VAL A 93 7.41 -13.82 12.20
N LYS A 94 6.95 -13.49 10.99
CA LYS A 94 7.12 -14.34 9.80
C LYS A 94 8.44 -14.09 9.07
N THR A 95 9.15 -13.02 9.40
CA THR A 95 10.51 -12.80 8.93
C THR A 95 11.44 -13.79 9.67
N PRO A 96 12.08 -14.75 8.96
CA PRO A 96 12.89 -15.79 9.59
C PRO A 96 14.15 -15.26 10.28
#